data_AF-A0A529NPE0-F1
#
_entry.id   AF-A0A529NPE0-F1
#
_cell.length_a   1.000
_cell.length_b   1.000
_cell.length_c   1.000
_cell.angle_alpha   90.00
_cell.angle_beta   90.00
_cell.angle_gamma   90.00
#
_symmetry.space_group_name_H-M   'P 1'
#
loop_
_entity.id
_entity.type
_entity.pdbx_description
1 polymer ?
#
loop_
_entity_poly.entity_id
_entity_poly.type
_entity_poly.pdbx_seq_one_letter_code
_entity_poly.pdbx_strand_id
1 'polypeptide(L)'
;YNDRLETPTTANTATGLAGGTVRSLEWPHTEENYLLKEMGFRIARKHAAKLRRITQVLAFALPALLLAVASALPWPVAAVLSVLAAILQFAGMLVERWLFFAEAKHTVTLYYGR
;
A
#
# COMPACT_ATOMS: atom_id res chain seq x y z
N TYR A 1 4.61 0.95 10.47
CA TYR A 1 3.77 0.89 9.25
C TYR A 1 4.35 1.86 8.24
N ASN A 2 4.24 1.57 6.94
CA ASN A 2 4.99 2.23 5.87
C ASN A 2 4.87 3.77 5.85
N ASP A 3 3.72 4.34 6.26
CA ASP A 3 3.52 5.79 6.34
C ASP A 3 4.44 6.51 7.33
N ARG A 4 5.05 5.77 8.28
CA ARG A 4 6.03 6.29 9.25
C ARG A 4 7.49 6.10 8.78
N LEU A 5 7.70 5.47 7.63
CA LEU A 5 9.03 5.35 7.06
C LEU A 5 9.37 6.70 6.41
N GLU A 6 10.28 7.42 7.04
CA GLU A 6 10.86 8.62 6.45
C GLU A 6 11.98 8.21 5.50
N THR A 7 11.97 8.77 4.29
CA THR A 7 13.09 8.58 3.36
C THR A 7 14.24 9.45 3.86
N PRO A 8 15.40 8.89 4.24
CA PRO A 8 16.51 9.68 4.77
C PRO A 8 17.22 10.53 3.71
N THR A 9 16.74 10.51 2.46
CA THR A 9 17.34 11.24 1.34
C THR A 9 16.57 12.50 1.01
N THR A 10 17.31 13.59 0.83
CA THR A 10 16.88 14.91 0.38
C THR A 10 17.34 15.13 -1.06
N ALA A 11 16.83 16.18 -1.73
CA ALA A 11 17.33 16.56 -3.05
C ALA A 11 18.86 16.80 -3.06
N ASN A 12 19.40 17.36 -1.96
CA ASN A 12 20.84 17.55 -1.76
C ASN A 12 21.61 16.21 -1.71
N THR A 13 21.15 15.23 -0.93
CA THR A 13 21.84 13.92 -0.83
C THR A 13 21.66 13.08 -2.09
N ALA A 14 20.55 13.23 -2.82
CA ALA A 14 20.32 12.53 -4.09
C ALA A 14 21.18 13.09 -5.25
N THR A 15 21.56 14.37 -5.19
CA THR A 15 22.39 15.05 -6.21
C THR A 15 23.86 15.18 -5.83
N GLY A 16 24.22 14.84 -4.59
CA GLY A 16 25.58 15.00 -4.07
C GLY A 16 25.97 16.47 -3.78
N LEU A 17 25.02 17.40 -3.79
CA LEU A 17 25.26 18.82 -3.58
C LEU A 17 25.27 19.18 -2.08
N ALA A 18 26.41 19.67 -1.60
CA ALA A 18 26.59 20.12 -0.22
C ALA A 18 26.23 21.61 -0.05
N GLY A 19 25.29 21.91 0.87
CA GLY A 19 24.88 23.28 1.22
C GLY A 19 23.81 23.89 0.29
N GLY A 20 23.02 24.81 0.85
CA GLY A 20 21.91 25.49 0.14
C GLY A 20 20.66 24.62 -0.06
N THR A 21 19.56 25.25 -0.46
CA THR A 21 18.30 24.55 -0.78
C THR A 21 18.28 24.17 -2.27
N VAL A 22 18.47 22.88 -2.57
CA VAL A 22 18.36 22.37 -3.94
C VAL A 22 16.88 22.35 -4.33
N ARG A 23 16.52 23.12 -5.36
CA ARG A 23 15.19 23.09 -5.99
C ARG A 23 15.32 22.87 -7.48
N SER A 24 14.36 22.17 -8.06
CA SER A 24 14.27 22.06 -9.51
C SER A 24 13.96 23.42 -10.13
N LEU A 25 14.74 23.83 -11.14
CA LEU A 25 14.54 25.08 -11.88
C LEU A 25 13.54 24.87 -13.03
N GLU A 26 13.61 23.71 -13.67
CA GLU A 26 12.80 23.31 -14.81
C GLU A 26 12.43 21.84 -14.66
N TRP A 27 11.21 21.49 -15.05
CA TRP A 27 10.80 20.09 -15.10
C TRP A 27 11.47 19.42 -16.30
N PRO A 28 12.06 18.22 -16.16
CA PRO A 28 12.73 17.54 -17.27
C PRO A 28 11.77 17.08 -18.38
N HIS A 29 10.50 17.46 -18.32
CA HIS A 29 9.47 17.16 -19.30
C HIS A 29 8.49 18.34 -19.42
N THR A 30 8.15 18.69 -20.66
CA THR A 30 7.11 19.67 -21.02
C THR A 30 5.72 19.03 -21.16
N GLU A 31 5.65 17.71 -21.27
CA GLU A 31 4.41 16.93 -21.34
C GLU A 31 4.04 16.33 -19.98
N GLU A 32 2.74 16.16 -19.71
CA GLU A 32 2.28 15.47 -18.50
C GLU A 32 2.71 14.01 -18.50
N ASN A 33 3.62 13.64 -17.60
CA ASN A 33 4.06 12.26 -17.44
C ASN A 33 2.92 11.39 -16.89
N TYR A 34 2.73 10.18 -17.43
CA TYR A 34 1.73 9.19 -17.00
C TYR A 34 1.79 8.96 -15.48
N LEU A 35 2.99 8.99 -14.88
CA LEU A 35 3.20 8.89 -13.43
C LEU A 35 2.48 9.97 -12.59
N LEU A 36 2.22 11.16 -13.14
CA LEU A 36 1.47 12.23 -12.48
C LEU A 36 -0.06 12.06 -12.61
N LYS A 37 -0.53 11.41 -13.69
CA LYS A 37 -1.95 11.16 -14.01
C LYS A 37 -2.47 9.83 -13.43
N GLU A 38 -1.64 8.80 -13.38
CA GLU A 38 -2.02 7.40 -13.08
C GLU A 38 -2.29 7.13 -11.60
N MET A 39 -1.75 7.94 -10.67
CA MET A 39 -1.96 7.76 -9.24
C MET A 39 -3.35 8.28 -8.81
N GLY A 40 -4.39 7.80 -9.48
CA GLY A 40 -5.82 7.94 -9.18
C GLY A 40 -6.24 7.38 -7.81
N PHE A 41 -5.28 7.14 -6.92
CA PHE A 41 -5.48 6.68 -5.55
C PHE A 41 -5.81 7.81 -4.57
N ARG A 42 -6.47 8.89 -5.03
CA ARG A 42 -7.02 9.93 -4.13
C ARG A 42 -7.99 9.31 -3.13
N ILE A 43 -8.82 8.37 -3.58
CA ILE A 43 -9.81 7.67 -2.73
C ILE A 43 -9.09 6.78 -1.70
N ALA A 44 -8.05 6.06 -2.12
CA ALA A 44 -7.25 5.20 -1.24
C ALA A 44 -6.57 6.03 -0.14
N ARG A 45 -5.92 7.15 -0.50
CA ARG A 45 -5.25 8.04 0.48
C ARG A 45 -6.23 8.65 1.47
N LYS A 46 -7.43 9.05 1.02
CA LYS A 46 -8.48 9.59 1.90
C LYS A 46 -9.04 8.53 2.87
N HIS A 47 -9.11 7.26 2.46
CA HIS A 47 -9.72 6.19 3.25
C HIS A 47 -8.72 5.14 3.74
N ALA A 48 -7.42 5.43 3.66
CA ALA A 48 -6.32 4.52 3.93
C ALA A 48 -6.48 3.80 5.28
N ALA A 49 -6.74 4.56 6.34
CA ALA A 49 -6.95 4.02 7.68
C ALA A 49 -8.17 3.07 7.79
N LYS A 50 -9.25 3.34 7.04
CA LYS A 50 -10.44 2.48 7.02
C LYS A 50 -10.15 1.19 6.22
N LEU A 51 -9.56 1.31 5.04
CA LEU A 51 -9.19 0.15 4.23
C LEU A 51 -8.19 -0.74 4.95
N ARG A 52 -7.24 -0.16 5.69
CA ARG A 52 -6.28 -0.91 6.50
C ARG A 52 -6.95 -1.80 7.54
N ARG A 53 -7.98 -1.30 8.22
CA ARG A 53 -8.76 -2.14 9.16
C ARG A 53 -9.50 -3.25 8.42
N ILE A 54 -10.08 -2.94 7.25
CA ILE A 54 -10.75 -3.95 6.43
C ILE A 54 -9.77 -5.04 6.00
N THR A 55 -8.57 -4.67 5.55
CA THR A 55 -7.48 -5.60 5.23
C THR A 55 -7.11 -6.46 6.44
N GLN A 56 -6.88 -5.87 7.62
CA GLN A 56 -6.54 -6.63 8.82
C GLN A 56 -7.62 -7.65 9.20
N VAL A 57 -8.89 -7.29 9.02
CA VAL A 57 -10.01 -8.19 9.30
C VAL A 57 -10.12 -9.29 8.24
N LEU A 58 -10.16 -8.93 6.95
CA LEU A 58 -10.37 -9.89 5.86
C LEU A 58 -9.15 -10.77 5.60
N ALA A 59 -7.94 -10.25 5.79
CA ALA A 59 -6.69 -10.97 5.55
C ALA A 59 -6.11 -11.64 6.79
N PHE A 60 -6.71 -11.52 7.98
CA PHE A 60 -6.15 -12.21 9.16
C PHE A 60 -7.24 -12.63 10.13
N ALA A 61 -8.00 -11.68 10.70
CA ALA A 61 -8.90 -11.99 11.80
C ALA A 61 -10.03 -12.95 11.40
N LEU A 62 -10.70 -12.68 10.27
CA LEU A 62 -11.83 -13.47 9.81
C LEU A 62 -11.38 -14.85 9.27
N PRO A 63 -10.34 -14.98 8.43
CA PRO A 63 -9.80 -16.29 8.05
C PRO A 63 -9.32 -17.12 9.24
N ALA A 64 -8.63 -16.51 10.21
CA ALA A 64 -8.18 -17.23 11.41
C ALA A 64 -9.36 -17.76 12.23
N LEU A 65 -10.43 -16.98 12.41
CA LEU A 65 -11.64 -17.42 13.09
C LEU A 65 -12.33 -18.56 12.34
N LEU A 66 -12.45 -18.45 11.01
CA LEU A 66 -13.03 -19.50 10.18
C LEU A 66 -12.24 -20.80 10.26
N LEU A 67 -10.91 -20.73 10.24
CA LEU A 67 -10.06 -21.91 10.40
C LEU A 67 -10.12 -22.50 11.81
N ALA A 68 -10.22 -21.66 12.85
CA ALA A 68 -10.42 -22.13 14.22
C ALA A 68 -11.75 -22.89 14.37
N VAL A 69 -12.83 -22.37 13.79
CA VAL A 69 -14.14 -23.05 13.79
C VAL A 69 -14.10 -24.31 12.93
N ALA A 70 -13.47 -24.26 11.75
CA ALA A 70 -13.30 -25.42 10.88
C ALA A 70 -12.55 -26.57 11.58
N SER A 71 -11.57 -26.26 12.44
CA SER A 71 -10.81 -27.27 13.19
C SER A 71 -11.64 -28.10 14.17
N ALA A 72 -12.79 -27.57 14.62
CA ALA A 72 -13.70 -28.24 15.54
C ALA A 72 -14.86 -28.96 14.83
N LEU A 73 -15.00 -28.81 13.51
CA LEU A 73 -16.09 -29.38 12.72
C LEU A 73 -15.62 -30.59 11.91
N PRO A 74 -16.50 -31.58 11.67
CA PRO A 74 -16.17 -32.71 10.82
C PRO A 74 -16.20 -32.33 9.33
N TRP A 75 -15.61 -33.21 8.52
CA TRP A 75 -15.79 -33.19 7.07
C TRP A 75 -17.28 -33.42 6.72
N PRO A 76 -17.86 -32.73 5.72
CA PRO A 76 -17.26 -31.80 4.74
C PRO A 76 -17.30 -30.32 5.14
N VAL A 77 -17.95 -29.98 6.25
CA VAL A 77 -18.20 -28.58 6.65
C VAL A 77 -16.87 -27.84 6.89
N ALA A 78 -15.91 -28.49 7.54
CA ALA A 78 -14.56 -27.95 7.73
C ALA A 78 -13.85 -27.58 6.41
N ALA A 79 -14.06 -28.36 5.34
CA ALA A 79 -13.47 -28.12 4.04
C ALA A 79 -14.00 -26.82 3.40
N VAL A 80 -15.32 -26.67 3.43
CA VAL A 80 -16.01 -25.49 2.88
C VAL A 80 -15.55 -24.23 3.63
N LEU A 81 -15.48 -24.28 4.95
CA LEU A 81 -14.99 -23.15 5.76
C LEU A 81 -13.52 -22.82 5.47
N SER A 82 -12.68 -23.83 5.24
CA SER A 82 -11.26 -23.63 4.90
C SER A 82 -11.09 -22.98 3.54
N VAL A 83 -11.88 -23.37 2.54
CA VAL A 83 -11.88 -22.73 1.21
C VAL A 83 -12.38 -21.29 1.29
N LEU A 84 -13.46 -21.03 2.04
CA LEU A 84 -13.96 -19.68 2.27
C LEU A 84 -12.91 -18.80 2.97
N ALA A 85 -12.21 -19.34 3.98
CA ALA A 85 -11.11 -18.64 4.65
C ALA A 85 -10.00 -18.27 3.66
N ALA A 86 -9.61 -19.18 2.77
CA ALA A 86 -8.59 -18.92 1.76
C ALA A 86 -9.00 -17.81 0.76
N ILE A 87 -10.27 -17.80 0.31
CA ILE A 87 -10.78 -16.77 -0.60
C ILE A 87 -10.78 -15.39 0.08
N LEU A 88 -11.25 -15.31 1.33
CA LEU A 88 -11.27 -14.07 2.10
C LEU A 88 -9.85 -13.56 2.36
N GLN A 89 -8.94 -14.45 2.75
CA GLN A 89 -7.53 -14.17 2.93
C GLN A 89 -6.91 -13.57 1.67
N PHE A 90 -7.16 -14.21 0.52
CA PHE A 90 -6.63 -13.76 -0.77
C PHE A 90 -7.17 -12.38 -1.16
N ALA A 91 -8.48 -12.16 -1.02
CA ALA A 91 -9.09 -10.85 -1.27
C ALA A 91 -8.50 -9.76 -0.35
N GLY A 92 -8.33 -10.06 0.93
CA GLY A 92 -7.70 -9.15 1.89
C GLY A 92 -6.25 -8.80 1.51
N MET A 93 -5.46 -9.80 1.08
CA MET A 93 -4.08 -9.61 0.61
C MET A 93 -4.01 -8.74 -0.66
N LEU A 94 -4.95 -8.88 -1.60
CA LEU A 94 -5.03 -8.02 -2.78
C LEU A 94 -5.28 -6.55 -2.38
N VAL A 95 -6.17 -6.32 -1.42
CA VAL A 95 -6.44 -4.98 -0.89
C VAL A 95 -5.21 -4.41 -0.18
N GLU A 96 -4.47 -5.23 0.58
CA GLU A 96 -3.20 -4.81 1.21
C GLU A 96 -2.18 -4.35 0.17
N ARG A 97 -1.97 -5.15 -0.88
CA ARG A 97 -1.01 -4.85 -1.95
C ARG A 97 -1.41 -3.59 -2.68
N TRP A 98 -2.70 -3.42 -2.96
CA TRP A 98 -3.22 -2.20 -3.55
C TRP A 98 -3.00 -0.97 -2.66
N LEU A 99 -3.24 -1.09 -1.35
CA LEU A 99 -3.00 -0.03 -0.37
C LEU A 99 -1.51 0.34 -0.29
N PHE A 100 -0.61 -0.65 -0.34
CA PHE A 100 0.83 -0.42 -0.38
C PHE A 100 1.24 0.45 -1.58
N PHE A 101 0.77 0.13 -2.78
CA PHE A 101 1.05 0.95 -3.97
C PHE A 101 0.41 2.34 -3.88
N ALA A 102 -0.78 2.43 -3.29
CA ALA A 102 -1.47 3.71 -3.10
C ALA A 102 -0.80 4.63 -2.07
N GLU A 103 -0.16 4.06 -1.05
CA GLU A 103 0.53 4.78 0.04
C GLU A 103 2.02 5.00 -0.24
N ALA A 104 2.62 4.21 -1.14
CA ALA A 104 4.02 4.36 -1.52
C ALA A 104 4.27 5.77 -2.05
N LYS A 105 4.96 6.59 -1.25
CA LYS A 105 5.56 7.85 -1.69
C LYS A 105 6.77 7.47 -2.54
N HIS A 106 6.62 7.49 -3.86
CA HIS A 106 7.72 7.22 -4.77
C HIS A 106 8.84 8.23 -4.52
N THR A 107 10.04 7.74 -4.20
CA THR A 107 11.27 8.54 -4.07
C THR A 107 11.58 9.39 -5.31
N VAL A 108 10.99 9.05 -6.47
CA VAL A 108 11.05 9.85 -7.69
C VAL A 108 10.46 11.26 -7.50
N THR A 109 9.52 11.48 -6.56
CA THR A 109 9.05 12.85 -6.26
C THR A 109 10.13 13.76 -5.69
N LEU A 110 11.23 13.21 -5.13
CA LEU A 110 12.35 14.01 -4.66
C LEU A 110 13.07 14.74 -5.80
N TYR A 111 13.16 14.15 -7.00
CA TYR A 111 13.65 14.84 -8.20
C TYR A 111 12.74 15.99 -8.63
N TYR A 112 11.48 15.91 -8.24
CA TYR A 112 10.43 16.87 -8.53
C TYR A 112 10.17 17.86 -7.37
N GLY A 113 11.02 17.85 -6.33
CA GLY A 113 10.94 18.77 -5.21
C GLY A 113 9.75 18.56 -4.27
N ARG A 114 9.21 17.33 -4.17
CA ARG A 114 8.14 16.95 -3.22
C ARG A 114 8.50 15.75 -2.35
#